data_AF-A0AAW2NL81-F1
#
_entry.id   AF-A0AAW2NL81-F1
#
_cell.length_a   1.000
_cell.length_b   1.000
_cell.length_c   1.000
_cell.angle_alpha   90.00
_cell.angle_beta   90.00
_cell.angle_gamma   90.00
#
_symmetry.space_group_name_H-M   'P 1'
#
loop_
_entity.id
_entity.type
_entity.pdbx_description
1 polymer ?
#
loop_
_entity_poly.entity_id
_entity_poly.type
_entity_poly.pdbx_seq_one_letter_code
_entity_poly.pdbx_strand_id
1 'polypeptide(L)' 'QSSYREYLKLKAKYESLQRYQRQLLGDDLGPLNINDLEHIEHQLETSLKHIRSTR' A
#
# COMPACT_ATOMS: atom_id res chain seq x y z
N GLN A 1 21.01 -17.52 14.93
CA GLN A 1 20.49 -17.78 13.57
C GLN A 1 18.97 -17.51 13.44
N SER A 2 18.14 -17.77 14.47
CA SER A 2 16.68 -17.47 14.45
C SER A 2 16.36 -15.98 14.28
N SER A 3 17.03 -15.11 15.04
CA SER A 3 16.82 -13.66 15.00
C SER A 3 17.02 -13.04 13.61
N TYR A 4 18.03 -13.50 12.86
CA TYR A 4 18.26 -13.04 11.50
C TYR A 4 17.13 -13.46 10.55
N ARG A 5 16.62 -14.68 10.69
CA ARG A 5 15.47 -15.15 9.88
C ARG A 5 14.18 -14.38 10.22
N GLU A 6 13.95 -14.08 11.50
CA GLU A 6 12.82 -13.25 11.93
C GLU A 6 12.94 -11.83 11.40
N TYR A 7 14.14 -11.24 11.45
CA TYR A 7 14.42 -9.94 10.85
C TYR A 7 14.13 -9.94 9.34
N LEU A 8 14.57 -10.95 8.59
CA LEU A 8 14.29 -11.02 7.15
C LEU A 8 12.78 -11.11 6.85
N LYS A 9 12.03 -11.86 7.66
CA LYS A 9 10.56 -11.91 7.55
C LYS A 9 9.93 -10.54 7.82
N LEU A 10 10.41 -9.82 8.83
CA LEU A 10 9.92 -8.48 9.15
C LEU A 10 10.26 -7.48 8.05
N LYS A 11 11.50 -7.51 7.54
CA LYS A 11 11.96 -6.65 6.45
C LYS A 11 11.13 -6.84 5.19
N ALA A 12 10.85 -8.08 4.80
CA ALA A 12 10.00 -8.36 3.63
C ALA A 12 8.58 -7.80 3.79
N LYS A 13 7.99 -7.93 4.99
CA LYS A 13 6.68 -7.32 5.29
C LYS A 13 6.72 -5.79 5.21
N TYR A 14 7.78 -5.18 5.74
CA TYR A 14 7.98 -3.73 5.67
C TYR A 14 8.10 -3.26 4.21
N GLU A 15 8.92 -3.92 3.40
CA GLU A 15 9.12 -3.56 1.99
C GLU A 15 7.82 -3.66 1.17
N SER A 16 7.01 -4.69 1.44
CA SER A 16 5.68 -4.83 0.84
C SER A 16 4.76 -3.68 1.24
N LEU A 17 4.73 -3.33 2.52
CA LEU A 17 3.89 -2.24 3.03
C LEU A 17 4.34 -0.88 2.47
N GLN A 18 5.65 -0.64 2.41
CA GLN A 18 6.22 0.59 1.87
C GLN A 18 5.92 0.74 0.37
N ARG A 19 5.96 -0.36 -0.39
CA ARG A 19 5.54 -0.37 -1.81
C ARG A 19 4.06 -0.01 -1.94
N TYR A 20 3.21 -0.60 -1.12
CA TYR A 20 1.77 -0.29 -1.12
C TYR A 20 1.52 1.19 -0.79
N GLN A 21 2.22 1.75 0.19
CA GLN A 21 2.12 3.18 0.51
C GLN A 21 2.50 4.07 -0.68
N ARG A 22 3.57 3.74 -1.41
CA ARG A 22 3.94 4.46 -2.63
C ARG A 22 2.85 4.43 -3.68
N GLN A 23 2.21 3.26 -3.87
CA GLN A 23 1.08 3.11 -4.78
C GLN A 23 -0.13 3.97 -4.39
N LEU A 24 -0.45 4.06 -3.10
CA LEU A 24 -1.48 4.98 -2.60
C LEU A 24 -1.15 6.46 -2.84
N LEU A 25 0.13 6.81 -2.96
CA LEU A 25 0.60 8.17 -3.25
C LEU A 25 0.77 8.45 -4.75
N GLY A 26 0.47 7.48 -5.61
CA GLY A 26 0.58 7.60 -7.06
C GLY A 26 1.94 7.18 -7.65
N ASP A 27 2.84 6.62 -6.84
CA ASP A 27 4.14 6.10 -7.26
C ASP A 27 4.10 4.59 -7.53
N ASP A 28 5.11 4.02 -8.22
CA ASP A 28 5.24 2.57 -8.47
C ASP A 28 3.97 1.91 -9.07
N LEU A 29 3.20 2.64 -9.88
CA LEU A 29 1.96 2.15 -10.50
C LEU A 29 2.19 1.28 -11.73
N GLY A 30 3.34 1.40 -12.40
CA GLY A 30 3.64 0.68 -13.65
C GLY A 30 3.48 -0.84 -13.60
N PRO A 31 3.81 -1.53 -12.48
CA PRO A 31 3.60 -2.98 -12.34
C PRO A 31 2.15 -3.41 -12.04
N LEU A 32 1.23 -2.47 -11.79
CA LEU A 32 -0.16 -2.78 -11.44
C LEU A 32 -1.01 -3.03 -12.67
N ASN A 33 -1.96 -3.95 -12.57
CA ASN A 33 -2.96 -4.14 -13.62
C ASN A 33 -4.16 -3.19 -13.40
N ILE A 34 -5.10 -3.18 -14.36
CA ILE A 34 -6.27 -2.30 -14.32
C ILE A 34 -7.11 -2.54 -13.06
N ASN A 35 -7.36 -3.79 -12.68
CA ASN A 35 -8.16 -4.11 -11.48
C ASN A 35 -7.48 -3.60 -10.21
N ASP A 36 -6.16 -3.70 -10.12
CA ASP A 36 -5.39 -3.19 -8.97
C ASP A 36 -5.47 -1.66 -8.89
N LEU A 37 -5.39 -0.98 -10.04
CA LEU A 37 -5.51 0.48 -10.12
C LEU A 37 -6.92 0.96 -9.75
N GLU A 38 -7.96 0.32 -10.27
CA GLU A 38 -9.35 0.60 -9.91
C GLU A 38 -9.59 0.38 -8.41
N HIS A 39 -8.99 -0.68 -7.84
CA HIS A 39 -9.07 -0.93 -6.41
C HIS A 39 -8.45 0.19 -5.57
N ILE A 40 -7.26 0.64 -5.95
CA ILE A 40 -6.57 1.76 -5.28
C ILE A 40 -7.39 3.04 -5.40
N GLU A 41 -7.90 3.35 -6.59
CA GLU A 41 -8.74 4.53 -6.82
C GLU A 41 -9.98 4.51 -5.92
N HIS A 42 -10.68 3.38 -5.87
CA HIS A 42 -11.87 3.22 -5.03
C HIS A 42 -11.57 3.36 -3.53
N GLN A 43 -10.45 2.77 -3.06
CA GLN A 43 -10.03 2.91 -1.67
C GLN A 43 -9.70 4.37 -1.31
N LEU A 44 -8.98 5.07 -2.19
CA LEU A 44 -8.64 6.48 -2.00
C LEU A 44 -9.89 7.36 -1.98
N GLU A 45 -10.79 7.17 -2.95
CA GLU A 45 -12.05 7.92 -3.03
C GLU A 45 -12.88 7.73 -1.76
N THR A 46 -13.06 6.48 -1.33
CA THR A 46 -13.82 6.14 -0.13
C THR A 46 -13.19 6.78 1.11
N SER A 47 -11.88 6.64 1.29
CA SER A 47 -11.16 7.20 2.45
C SER A 47 -11.24 8.73 2.47
N LEU A 48 -11.11 9.38 1.33
CA LEU A 48 -11.22 10.83 1.20
C LEU A 48 -12.64 11.33 1.50
N LYS A 49 -13.68 10.63 1.05
CA LYS A 49 -15.07 10.95 1.42
C LYS A 49 -15.27 10.89 2.93
N HIS A 50 -14.78 9.84 3.59
CA HIS A 50 -14.84 9.72 5.05
C HIS A 50 -14.11 10.88 5.74
N ILE A 51 -12.84 11.14 5.39
CA ILE A 51 -12.04 12.23 5.99
C ILE A 51 -12.72 13.59 5.82
N ARG A 52 -13.30 13.87 4.64
CA ARG A 52 -14.02 15.12 4.36
C ARG A 52 -15.33 15.23 5.12
N SER A 53 -16.01 14.11 5.38
CA SER A 53 -17.26 14.09 6.16
C SER A 53 -17.07 14.25 7.66
N THR A 54 -15.88 13.92 8.18
CA THR A 54 -15.53 14.05 9.61
C THR A 54 -14.91 15.41 9.96
N ARG A 55 -14.69 16.27 8.96
CA ARG A 55 -14.24 17.66 9.14
C ARG A 55 -15.41 18.62 8.95
#